data_AF-A0AAD9MJC3-F1
#
_entry.id   AF-A0AAD9MJC3-F1
#
_cell.length_a   1.000
_cell.length_b   1.000
_cell.length_c   1.000
_cell.angle_alpha   90.00
_cell.angle_beta   90.00
_cell.angle_gamma   90.00
#
_symmetry.space_group_name_H-M   'P 1'
#
loop_
_entity.id
_entity.type
_entity.pdbx_description
1 polymer ?
#
loop_
_entity_poly.entity_id
_entity_poly.type
_entity_poly.pdbx_seq_one_letter_code
_entity_poly.pdbx_strand_id
1 'polypeptide(L)'
;MAEATIKPDKDFSEEVDKQLPEAEKLAKTDLRAAIEKLAALEKQTRQASDLASTSRILVAIVTYCKDAGDWTLLNDQTLVLSKKHSQLKQAVTKMVQTVMGFLDATPSPETKLSVIETLRTVTEGKIFVEVERARVTRILSDIKKQQGDLKAATDILCELQVETFGSMDRREKTEFILAQVALCIESGDWTQAGILSRKISTRYLARRPKKTPEQLEKERKEREKKRDRGEEVAEEKEDDVTDLKLRYYEQQIILAQHDDKYLDVCKHYRQVLDTEAVEEDPEKLKAVLQRIIYFIILAPHDNEQHDLLHRIHRDARNSQIPLDAELLKLFTVHELMRWPEVSKMFGPHLCGTEIFASSAPVSSGGTPAAAAAAAAHGRWQALRKRVIEHNVRVVARYYTRIQMGRLTQLLDLDADETETYISELVTSKTVYAKIDRPARVVSFARPRDADDVLNEWSANMKSLLGLLERIDHLITKEEMMARIQQPGGGSGAKGKVAA
;
A
#
# COMPACT_ATOMS: atom_id res chain seq x y z
N MET A 1 -31.02 8.02 1.60
CA MET A 1 -32.24 8.74 1.20
C MET A 1 -33.23 7.69 0.72
N ALA A 2 -34.02 7.13 1.63
CA ALA A 2 -35.07 6.19 1.27
C ALA A 2 -36.17 6.98 0.55
N GLU A 3 -36.31 6.80 -0.76
CA GLU A 3 -37.52 7.23 -1.47
C GLU A 3 -38.68 6.47 -0.83
N ALA A 4 -39.50 7.19 -0.08
CA ALA A 4 -40.75 6.67 0.45
C ALA A 4 -41.52 6.01 -0.71
N THR A 5 -41.90 4.75 -0.52
CA THR A 5 -42.73 3.99 -1.46
C THR A 5 -43.98 4.80 -1.77
N ILE A 6 -43.98 5.48 -2.92
CA ILE A 6 -45.13 6.21 -3.44
C ILE A 6 -46.23 5.15 -3.61
N LYS A 7 -47.34 5.30 -2.89
CA LYS A 7 -48.49 4.42 -3.08
C LYS A 7 -48.93 4.54 -4.54
N PRO A 8 -49.11 3.42 -5.26
CA PRO A 8 -49.57 3.46 -6.64
C PRO A 8 -50.95 4.12 -6.70
N ASP A 9 -51.18 4.98 -7.69
CA ASP A 9 -52.49 5.62 -7.89
C ASP A 9 -53.55 4.58 -8.33
N LYS A 10 -53.10 3.50 -8.98
CA LYS A 10 -53.86 2.28 -9.30
C LYS A 10 -52.93 1.07 -9.31
N ASP A 11 -53.32 0.00 -8.62
CA ASP A 11 -52.64 -1.29 -8.68
C ASP A 11 -53.02 -2.03 -9.97
N PHE A 12 -52.03 -2.34 -10.80
CA PHE A 12 -52.21 -3.11 -12.04
C PHE A 12 -51.72 -4.56 -11.92
N SER A 13 -51.43 -5.01 -10.70
CA SER A 13 -50.87 -6.34 -10.41
C SER A 13 -51.71 -7.48 -10.98
N GLU A 14 -53.03 -7.42 -10.85
CA GLU A 14 -53.95 -8.45 -11.36
C GLU A 14 -54.00 -8.52 -12.90
N GLU A 15 -53.84 -7.39 -13.58
CA GLU A 15 -53.80 -7.33 -15.05
C GLU A 15 -52.46 -7.86 -15.57
N VAL A 16 -51.37 -7.56 -14.87
CA VAL A 16 -50.03 -8.08 -15.18
C VAL A 16 -49.97 -9.59 -14.97
N ASP A 17 -50.56 -10.11 -13.90
CA ASP A 17 -50.57 -11.56 -13.63
C ASP A 17 -51.37 -12.36 -14.67
N LYS A 18 -52.39 -11.75 -15.31
CA LYS A 18 -53.13 -12.36 -16.42
C LYS A 18 -52.39 -12.26 -17.75
N GLN A 19 -51.80 -11.11 -18.05
CA GLN A 19 -51.20 -10.85 -19.36
C GLN A 19 -49.76 -11.39 -19.49
N LEU A 20 -49.00 -11.55 -18.41
CA LEU A 20 -47.66 -12.16 -18.45
C LEU A 20 -47.65 -13.57 -19.07
N PRO A 21 -48.48 -14.54 -18.62
CA PRO A 21 -48.50 -15.89 -19.20
C PRO A 21 -49.09 -15.93 -20.62
N GLU A 22 -50.00 -15.02 -20.96
CA GLU A 22 -50.48 -14.87 -22.34
C GLU A 22 -49.37 -14.34 -23.26
N ALA A 23 -48.61 -13.35 -22.77
CA ALA A 23 -47.44 -12.81 -23.47
C ALA A 23 -46.32 -13.85 -23.59
N GLU A 24 -46.12 -14.73 -22.62
CA GLU A 24 -45.13 -15.82 -22.69
C GLU A 24 -45.50 -16.84 -23.79
N LYS A 25 -46.78 -17.18 -23.91
CA LYS A 25 -47.27 -18.06 -24.99
C LYS A 25 -47.14 -17.39 -26.35
N LEU A 26 -47.44 -16.09 -26.44
CA LEU A 26 -47.30 -15.32 -27.66
C LEU A 26 -45.82 -15.10 -28.03
N ALA A 27 -44.93 -14.95 -27.06
CA ALA A 27 -43.49 -14.76 -27.30
C ALA A 27 -42.85 -15.98 -27.99
N LYS A 28 -43.42 -17.18 -27.81
CA LYS A 28 -42.97 -18.40 -28.51
C LYS A 28 -43.38 -18.43 -30.00
N THR A 29 -44.40 -17.66 -30.39
CA THR A 29 -44.93 -17.63 -31.76
C THR A 29 -44.50 -16.35 -32.49
N ASP A 30 -44.67 -15.19 -31.86
CA ASP A 30 -44.37 -13.86 -32.39
C ASP A 30 -43.89 -12.91 -31.27
N LEU A 31 -42.58 -12.75 -31.18
CA LEU A 31 -41.94 -12.01 -30.11
C LEU A 31 -42.19 -10.49 -30.15
N ARG A 32 -42.25 -9.89 -31.35
CA ARG A 32 -42.52 -8.45 -31.51
C ARG A 32 -43.93 -8.06 -31.04
N ALA A 33 -44.92 -8.88 -31.37
CA ALA A 33 -46.31 -8.66 -30.97
C ALA A 33 -46.48 -8.79 -29.44
N ALA A 34 -45.75 -9.71 -28.80
CA ALA A 34 -45.72 -9.83 -27.35
C ALA A 34 -45.12 -8.57 -26.68
N ILE A 35 -44.01 -8.05 -27.22
CA ILE A 35 -43.37 -6.82 -26.72
C ILE A 35 -44.29 -5.60 -26.88
N GLU A 36 -44.99 -5.45 -28.01
CA GLU A 36 -45.93 -4.33 -28.21
C GLU A 36 -47.08 -4.34 -27.19
N LYS A 37 -47.65 -5.52 -26.90
CA LYS A 37 -48.67 -5.66 -25.86
C LYS A 37 -48.14 -5.28 -24.47
N LEU A 38 -46.95 -5.77 -24.12
CA LEU A 38 -46.30 -5.43 -22.85
C LEU A 38 -45.89 -3.95 -22.78
N ALA A 39 -45.50 -3.34 -23.90
CA ALA A 39 -45.16 -1.92 -23.96
C ALA A 39 -46.39 -1.02 -23.79
N ALA A 40 -47.57 -1.45 -24.23
CA ALA A 40 -48.82 -0.76 -23.99
C ALA A 40 -49.20 -0.79 -22.49
N LEU A 41 -49.07 -1.96 -21.85
CA LEU A 41 -49.24 -2.10 -20.40
C LEU A 41 -48.20 -1.28 -19.62
N GLU A 42 -46.93 -1.33 -20.01
CA GLU A 42 -45.85 -0.57 -19.38
C GLU A 42 -46.14 0.92 -19.38
N LYS A 43 -46.76 1.45 -20.45
CA LYS A 43 -47.17 2.85 -20.50
C LYS A 43 -48.25 3.17 -19.46
N GLN A 44 -49.21 2.27 -19.23
CA GLN A 44 -50.29 2.45 -18.26
C GLN A 44 -49.76 2.34 -16.81
N THR A 45 -48.95 1.32 -16.53
CA THR A 45 -48.36 1.12 -15.18
C THR A 45 -47.36 2.22 -14.82
N ARG A 46 -46.60 2.73 -15.80
CA ARG A 46 -45.70 3.88 -15.62
C ARG A 46 -46.48 5.17 -15.32
N GLN A 47 -47.58 5.42 -16.03
CA GLN A 47 -48.44 6.58 -15.76
C GLN A 47 -49.08 6.53 -14.37
N ALA A 48 -49.38 5.33 -13.87
CA ALA A 48 -49.92 5.11 -12.53
C ALA A 48 -48.85 5.02 -11.42
N SER A 49 -47.57 5.18 -11.76
CA SER A 49 -46.42 5.07 -10.85
C SER A 49 -46.36 3.74 -10.08
N ASP A 50 -46.90 2.66 -10.62
CA ASP A 50 -46.85 1.32 -10.02
C ASP A 50 -45.49 0.67 -10.26
N LEU A 51 -44.64 0.70 -9.22
CA LEU A 51 -43.30 0.15 -9.26
C LEU A 51 -43.28 -1.38 -9.42
N ALA A 52 -44.16 -2.09 -8.72
CA ALA A 52 -44.14 -3.54 -8.68
C ALA A 52 -44.48 -4.11 -10.06
N SER A 53 -45.58 -3.63 -10.64
CA SER A 53 -46.03 -4.04 -11.97
C SER A 53 -45.07 -3.60 -13.07
N THR A 54 -44.60 -2.34 -13.05
CA THR A 54 -43.66 -1.85 -14.07
C THR A 54 -42.33 -2.62 -14.03
N SER A 55 -41.80 -2.93 -12.84
CA SER A 55 -40.56 -3.72 -12.74
C SER A 55 -40.73 -5.15 -13.25
N ARG A 56 -41.86 -5.81 -13.00
CA ARG A 56 -42.15 -7.14 -13.53
C ARG A 56 -42.30 -7.14 -15.04
N ILE A 57 -42.98 -6.14 -15.61
CA ILE A 57 -43.13 -6.00 -17.07
C ILE A 57 -41.76 -5.81 -17.74
N LEU A 58 -40.90 -4.94 -17.19
CA LEU A 58 -39.57 -4.72 -17.75
C LEU A 58 -38.71 -5.99 -17.70
N VAL A 59 -38.72 -6.71 -16.57
CA VAL A 59 -38.00 -7.99 -16.45
C VAL A 59 -38.55 -9.01 -17.45
N ALA A 60 -39.87 -9.09 -17.61
CA ALA A 60 -40.50 -10.01 -18.56
C ALA A 60 -40.11 -9.73 -20.02
N ILE A 61 -40.08 -8.47 -20.44
CA ILE A 61 -39.63 -8.09 -21.79
C ILE A 61 -38.20 -8.58 -22.04
N VAL A 62 -37.31 -8.38 -21.07
CA VAL A 62 -35.90 -8.78 -21.16
C VAL A 62 -35.76 -10.31 -21.15
N THR A 63 -36.50 -11.03 -20.30
CA THR A 63 -36.48 -12.51 -20.27
C THR A 63 -36.99 -13.11 -21.57
N TYR A 64 -38.05 -12.55 -22.17
CA TYR A 64 -38.58 -13.08 -23.43
C TYR A 64 -37.59 -12.91 -24.60
N CYS A 65 -36.86 -11.78 -24.64
CA CYS A 65 -35.80 -11.60 -25.63
C CYS A 65 -34.67 -12.63 -25.46
N LYS A 66 -34.33 -12.98 -24.20
CA LYS A 66 -33.35 -14.02 -23.90
C LYS A 66 -33.83 -15.41 -24.32
N ASP A 67 -35.07 -15.78 -23.99
CA ASP A 67 -35.62 -17.11 -24.28
C ASP A 67 -35.74 -17.39 -25.78
N ALA A 68 -35.94 -16.34 -26.58
CA ALA A 68 -35.94 -16.44 -28.04
C ALA A 68 -34.53 -16.36 -28.67
N GLY A 69 -33.49 -16.08 -27.88
CA GLY A 69 -32.11 -15.98 -28.35
C GLY A 69 -31.78 -14.72 -29.18
N ASP A 70 -32.69 -13.74 -29.28
CA ASP A 70 -32.48 -12.51 -30.05
C ASP A 70 -31.88 -11.40 -29.16
N TRP A 71 -30.54 -11.40 -29.08
CA TRP A 71 -29.77 -10.43 -28.31
C TRP A 71 -29.76 -9.03 -28.93
N THR A 72 -29.97 -8.92 -30.25
CA THR A 72 -30.01 -7.61 -30.92
C THR A 72 -31.26 -6.83 -30.51
N LEU A 73 -32.40 -7.53 -30.49
CA LEU A 73 -33.64 -6.94 -30.03
C LEU A 73 -33.61 -6.63 -28.53
N LEU A 74 -32.94 -7.47 -27.73
CA LEU A 74 -32.73 -7.18 -26.31
C LEU A 74 -32.01 -5.84 -26.10
N ASN A 75 -30.95 -5.60 -26.87
CA ASN A 75 -30.16 -4.36 -26.82
C ASN A 75 -31.02 -3.14 -27.17
N ASP A 76 -31.78 -3.23 -28.25
CA ASP A 76 -32.69 -2.16 -28.69
C ASP A 76 -33.77 -1.88 -27.63
N GLN A 77 -34.43 -2.91 -27.11
CA GLN A 77 -35.47 -2.74 -26.09
C GLN A 77 -34.90 -2.16 -24.79
N THR A 78 -33.74 -2.62 -24.34
CA THR A 78 -33.09 -2.09 -23.14
C THR A 78 -32.77 -0.59 -23.32
N LEU A 79 -32.29 -0.21 -24.50
CA LEU A 79 -31.98 1.18 -24.82
C LEU A 79 -33.24 2.04 -24.89
N VAL A 80 -34.29 1.57 -25.55
CA VAL A 80 -35.58 2.25 -25.67
C VAL A 80 -36.23 2.43 -24.30
N LEU A 81 -36.36 1.36 -23.51
CA LEU A 81 -37.01 1.37 -22.19
C LEU A 81 -36.27 2.29 -21.21
N SER A 82 -34.95 2.41 -21.32
CA SER A 82 -34.16 3.31 -20.47
C SER A 82 -34.25 4.79 -20.87
N LYS A 83 -34.56 5.08 -22.14
CA LYS A 83 -34.72 6.46 -22.67
C LYS A 83 -36.16 6.97 -22.55
N LYS A 84 -37.14 6.13 -22.21
CA LYS A 84 -38.54 6.55 -22.05
C LYS A 84 -38.65 7.59 -20.93
N HIS A 85 -39.38 8.68 -21.22
CA HIS A 85 -39.61 9.76 -20.27
C HIS A 85 -40.42 9.27 -19.06
N SER A 86 -40.03 9.72 -17.86
CA SER A 86 -40.67 9.40 -16.57
C SER A 86 -40.65 7.92 -16.17
N GLN A 87 -39.62 7.16 -16.57
CA GLN A 87 -39.48 5.79 -16.09
C GLN A 87 -39.04 5.73 -14.62
N LEU A 88 -39.60 4.79 -13.87
CA LEU A 88 -39.27 4.60 -12.45
C LEU A 88 -37.83 4.09 -12.29
N LYS A 89 -37.03 4.79 -11.48
CA LYS A 89 -35.59 4.51 -11.28
C LYS A 89 -35.35 3.07 -10.83
N GLN A 90 -36.08 2.61 -9.80
CA GLN A 90 -35.95 1.25 -9.27
C GLN A 90 -36.38 0.17 -10.28
N ALA A 91 -37.31 0.48 -11.19
CA ALA A 91 -37.71 -0.44 -12.26
C ALA A 91 -36.57 -0.59 -13.29
N VAL A 92 -35.89 0.51 -13.65
CA VAL A 92 -34.69 0.48 -14.49
C VAL A 92 -33.55 -0.28 -13.80
N THR A 93 -33.33 -0.10 -12.50
CA THR A 93 -32.29 -0.85 -11.75
C THR A 93 -32.53 -2.35 -11.83
N LYS A 94 -33.76 -2.83 -11.57
CA LYS A 94 -34.12 -4.26 -11.66
C LYS A 94 -33.96 -4.80 -13.08
N MET A 95 -34.33 -4.01 -14.09
CA MET A 95 -34.13 -4.36 -15.49
C MET A 95 -32.63 -4.52 -15.81
N VAL A 96 -31.79 -3.56 -15.41
CA VAL A 96 -30.33 -3.62 -15.66
C VAL A 96 -29.69 -4.82 -14.93
N GLN A 97 -30.07 -5.08 -13.68
CA GLN A 97 -29.58 -6.22 -12.89
C GLN A 97 -29.93 -7.57 -13.54
N THR A 98 -31.15 -7.70 -14.08
CA THR A 98 -31.56 -8.92 -14.78
C THR A 98 -30.82 -9.10 -16.10
N VAL A 99 -30.61 -8.03 -16.88
CA VAL A 99 -29.76 -8.08 -18.09
C VAL A 99 -28.33 -8.49 -17.73
N MET A 100 -27.78 -7.98 -16.62
CA MET A 100 -26.43 -8.36 -16.16
C MET A 100 -26.34 -9.84 -15.80
N GLY A 101 -27.37 -10.40 -15.16
CA GLY A 101 -27.44 -11.85 -14.90
C GLY A 101 -27.49 -12.70 -16.18
N PHE A 102 -27.82 -12.11 -17.34
CA PHE A 102 -27.84 -12.81 -18.62
C PHE A 102 -26.49 -12.81 -19.33
N LEU A 103 -25.52 -12.02 -18.89
CA LEU A 103 -24.18 -11.93 -19.50
C LEU A 103 -23.43 -13.26 -19.46
N ASP A 104 -23.65 -14.10 -18.44
CA ASP A 104 -23.02 -15.41 -18.31
C ASP A 104 -23.68 -16.50 -19.17
N ALA A 105 -24.94 -16.28 -19.56
CA ALA A 105 -25.70 -17.19 -20.42
C ALA A 105 -25.52 -16.89 -21.93
N THR A 106 -24.63 -15.96 -22.29
CA THR A 106 -24.40 -15.57 -23.68
C THR A 106 -23.57 -16.64 -24.42
N PRO A 107 -23.99 -17.07 -25.62
CA PRO A 107 -23.32 -18.15 -26.36
C PRO A 107 -22.06 -17.69 -27.13
N SER A 108 -21.86 -16.39 -27.35
CA SER A 108 -20.73 -15.87 -28.13
C SER A 108 -20.04 -14.66 -27.46
N PRO A 109 -18.72 -14.49 -27.62
CA PRO A 109 -17.99 -13.35 -27.06
C PRO A 109 -18.38 -12.02 -27.74
N GLU A 110 -18.77 -12.03 -29.01
CA GLU A 110 -19.20 -10.83 -29.75
C GLU A 110 -20.55 -10.31 -29.26
N THR A 111 -21.53 -11.20 -29.05
CA THR A 111 -22.82 -10.79 -28.47
C THR A 111 -22.64 -10.29 -27.04
N LYS A 112 -21.71 -10.86 -26.27
CA LYS A 112 -21.37 -10.38 -24.93
C LYS A 112 -20.82 -8.95 -24.96
N LEU A 113 -19.93 -8.61 -25.89
CA LEU A 113 -19.42 -7.25 -26.07
C LEU A 113 -20.53 -6.26 -26.44
N SER A 114 -21.41 -6.63 -27.37
CA SER A 114 -22.52 -5.76 -27.80
C SER A 114 -23.48 -5.44 -26.64
N VAL A 115 -23.84 -6.45 -25.82
CA VAL A 115 -24.69 -6.25 -24.64
C VAL A 115 -23.99 -5.40 -23.57
N ILE A 116 -22.67 -5.53 -23.42
CA ILE A 116 -21.91 -4.72 -22.47
C ILE A 116 -21.85 -3.25 -22.91
N GLU A 117 -21.65 -2.98 -24.20
CA GLU A 117 -21.65 -1.62 -24.74
C GLU A 117 -23.02 -0.93 -24.61
N THR A 118 -24.11 -1.67 -24.84
CA THR A 118 -25.47 -1.15 -24.60
C THR A 118 -25.72 -0.88 -23.12
N LEU A 119 -25.29 -1.77 -22.22
CA LEU A 119 -25.37 -1.54 -20.77
C LEU A 119 -24.56 -0.31 -20.34
N ARG A 120 -23.35 -0.11 -20.87
CA ARG A 120 -22.53 1.09 -20.59
C ARG A 120 -23.23 2.37 -21.05
N THR A 121 -23.85 2.35 -22.23
CA THR A 121 -24.62 3.48 -22.76
C THR A 121 -25.88 3.76 -21.93
N VAL A 122 -26.58 2.71 -21.48
CA VAL A 122 -27.81 2.82 -20.69
C VAL A 122 -27.56 3.35 -19.28
N THR A 123 -26.40 3.03 -18.71
CA THR A 123 -25.99 3.40 -17.35
C THR A 123 -25.23 4.73 -17.27
N GLU A 124 -24.87 5.33 -18.41
CA GLU A 124 -24.18 6.62 -18.45
C GLU A 124 -25.06 7.75 -17.88
N GLY A 125 -24.50 8.52 -16.94
CA GLY A 125 -25.16 9.68 -16.31
C GLY A 125 -26.24 9.35 -15.27
N LYS A 126 -26.47 8.08 -14.92
CA LYS A 126 -27.52 7.67 -13.98
C LYS A 126 -26.95 7.21 -12.63
N ILE A 127 -27.07 8.07 -11.62
CA ILE A 127 -26.51 7.88 -10.26
C ILE A 127 -26.94 6.54 -9.60
N PHE A 128 -28.18 6.11 -9.86
CA PHE A 128 -28.77 4.93 -9.21
C PHE A 128 -28.34 3.57 -9.82
N VAL A 129 -27.61 3.56 -10.94
CA VAL A 129 -27.05 2.35 -11.58
C VAL A 129 -25.53 2.42 -11.74
N GLU A 130 -24.86 3.30 -11.00
CA GLU A 130 -23.40 3.47 -11.07
C GLU A 130 -22.62 2.21 -10.65
N VAL A 131 -23.09 1.49 -9.63
CA VAL A 131 -22.47 0.23 -9.16
C VAL A 131 -22.50 -0.83 -10.27
N GLU A 132 -23.65 -0.96 -10.94
CA GLU A 132 -23.82 -1.90 -12.04
C GLU A 132 -22.95 -1.52 -13.25
N ARG A 133 -22.83 -0.21 -13.55
CA ARG A 133 -21.89 0.29 -14.56
C ARG A 133 -20.45 -0.11 -14.26
N ALA A 134 -20.02 0.02 -12.99
CA ALA A 134 -18.67 -0.34 -12.59
C ALA A 134 -18.38 -1.82 -12.83
N ARG A 135 -19.30 -2.70 -12.42
CA ARG A 135 -19.19 -4.15 -12.63
C ARG A 135 -19.15 -4.55 -14.10
N VAL A 136 -20.03 -3.99 -14.92
CA VAL A 136 -20.04 -4.23 -16.37
C VAL A 136 -18.74 -3.76 -17.03
N THR A 137 -18.21 -2.61 -16.59
CA THR A 137 -16.94 -2.06 -17.10
C THR A 137 -15.75 -2.96 -16.74
N ARG A 138 -15.75 -3.56 -15.55
CA ARG A 138 -14.74 -4.56 -15.15
C ARG A 138 -14.76 -5.78 -16.05
N ILE A 139 -15.95 -6.34 -16.31
CA ILE A 139 -16.10 -7.50 -17.21
C ILE A 139 -15.60 -7.15 -18.62
N LEU A 140 -15.89 -5.94 -19.11
CA LEU A 140 -15.37 -5.47 -20.40
C LEU A 140 -13.84 -5.43 -20.43
N SER A 141 -13.23 -4.87 -19.37
CA SER A 141 -11.78 -4.78 -19.23
C SER A 141 -11.13 -6.17 -19.18
N ASP A 142 -11.72 -7.12 -18.44
CA ASP A 142 -11.24 -8.50 -18.36
C ASP A 142 -11.31 -9.22 -19.72
N ILE A 143 -12.39 -9.01 -20.49
CA ILE A 143 -12.51 -9.56 -21.85
C ILE A 143 -11.44 -8.99 -22.77
N LYS A 144 -11.22 -7.67 -22.74
CA LYS A 144 -10.18 -7.02 -23.56
C LYS A 144 -8.76 -7.45 -23.16
N LYS A 145 -8.54 -7.68 -21.86
CA LYS A 145 -7.30 -8.28 -21.34
C LYS A 145 -7.07 -9.67 -21.92
N GLN A 146 -8.09 -10.53 -21.96
CA GLN A 146 -8.01 -11.86 -22.57
C GLN A 146 -7.76 -11.81 -24.09
N GLN A 147 -8.25 -10.77 -24.77
CA GLN A 147 -8.00 -10.52 -26.19
C GLN A 147 -6.58 -9.96 -26.47
N GLY A 148 -5.81 -9.62 -25.42
CA GLY A 148 -4.46 -9.09 -25.53
C GLY A 148 -4.37 -7.57 -25.70
N ASP A 149 -5.50 -6.85 -25.68
CA ASP A 149 -5.51 -5.38 -25.78
C ASP A 149 -5.45 -4.73 -24.39
N LEU A 150 -4.25 -4.73 -23.80
CA LEU A 150 -3.99 -4.22 -22.46
C LEU A 150 -4.21 -2.70 -22.34
N LYS A 151 -3.89 -1.94 -23.39
CA LYS A 151 -4.03 -0.48 -23.35
C LYS A 151 -5.49 -0.06 -23.32
N ALA A 152 -6.30 -0.60 -24.23
CA ALA A 152 -7.73 -0.30 -24.23
C ALA A 152 -8.43 -0.79 -22.95
N ALA A 153 -8.01 -1.94 -22.40
CA ALA A 153 -8.52 -2.45 -21.13
C ALA A 153 -8.22 -1.49 -19.96
N THR A 154 -7.01 -0.92 -19.94
CA THR A 154 -6.55 0.04 -18.92
C THR A 154 -7.30 1.36 -19.04
N ASP A 155 -7.41 1.93 -20.25
CA ASP A 155 -8.10 3.20 -20.49
C ASP A 155 -9.57 3.12 -20.06
N ILE A 156 -10.27 2.04 -20.44
CA ILE A 156 -11.68 1.82 -20.10
C ILE A 156 -11.89 1.72 -18.59
N LEU A 157 -11.01 1.00 -17.88
CA LEU A 157 -11.16 0.85 -16.44
C LEU A 157 -10.76 2.13 -15.69
N CYS A 158 -9.76 2.87 -16.17
CA CYS A 158 -9.27 4.10 -15.53
C CYS A 158 -10.16 5.34 -15.79
N GLU A 159 -10.93 5.35 -16.88
CA GLU A 159 -11.96 6.37 -17.15
C GLU A 159 -13.02 6.39 -16.03
N LEU A 160 -13.30 5.23 -15.44
CA LEU A 160 -14.24 5.08 -14.36
C LEU A 160 -13.65 5.59 -13.02
N GLN A 161 -14.12 6.74 -12.56
CA GLN A 161 -13.72 7.32 -11.27
C GLN A 161 -14.51 6.72 -10.09
N VAL A 162 -14.16 5.49 -9.74
CA VAL A 162 -14.88 4.66 -8.74
C VAL A 162 -14.91 5.28 -7.33
N GLU A 163 -13.98 6.18 -7.02
CA GLU A 163 -13.94 6.93 -5.75
C GLU A 163 -15.15 7.82 -5.51
N THR A 164 -15.77 8.32 -6.59
CA THR A 164 -16.88 9.27 -6.48
C THR A 164 -18.22 8.58 -6.20
N PHE A 165 -18.29 7.26 -6.40
CA PHE A 165 -19.53 6.50 -6.23
C PHE A 165 -19.90 6.34 -4.76
N GLY A 166 -20.79 7.19 -4.24
CA GLY A 166 -21.22 7.14 -2.84
C GLY A 166 -21.93 5.85 -2.43
N SER A 167 -22.59 5.18 -3.38
CA SER A 167 -23.45 4.00 -3.18
C SER A 167 -22.69 2.67 -3.10
N MET A 168 -21.43 2.63 -3.54
CA MET A 168 -20.66 1.38 -3.58
C MET A 168 -19.95 1.11 -2.25
N ASP A 169 -19.85 -0.17 -1.91
CA ASP A 169 -19.18 -0.59 -0.68
C ASP A 169 -17.68 -0.29 -0.71
N ARG A 170 -17.10 -0.02 0.47
CA ARG A 170 -15.69 0.38 0.62
C ARG A 170 -14.72 -0.73 0.21
N ARG A 171 -15.09 -1.99 0.46
CA ARG A 171 -14.28 -3.14 0.04
C ARG A 171 -14.23 -3.25 -1.47
N GLU A 172 -15.41 -3.25 -2.11
CA GLU A 172 -15.56 -3.29 -3.57
C GLU A 172 -14.79 -2.12 -4.21
N LYS A 173 -14.89 -0.89 -3.66
CA LYS A 173 -14.11 0.27 -4.13
C LYS A 173 -12.61 0.00 -4.14
N THR A 174 -12.11 -0.59 -3.05
CA THR A 174 -10.69 -0.87 -2.90
C THR A 174 -10.25 -1.94 -3.90
N GLU A 175 -11.04 -3.00 -4.09
CA GLU A 175 -10.79 -4.03 -5.11
C GLU A 175 -10.73 -3.46 -6.52
N PHE A 176 -11.63 -2.55 -6.85
CA PHE A 176 -11.64 -1.86 -8.15
C PHE A 176 -10.38 -1.02 -8.36
N ILE A 177 -9.97 -0.22 -7.37
CA ILE A 177 -8.75 0.60 -7.49
C ILE A 177 -7.51 -0.30 -7.58
N LEU A 178 -7.45 -1.40 -6.83
CA LEU A 178 -6.34 -2.37 -6.94
C LEU A 178 -6.28 -3.04 -8.31
N ALA A 179 -7.42 -3.34 -8.92
CA ALA A 179 -7.47 -3.88 -10.28
C ALA A 179 -7.01 -2.84 -11.32
N GLN A 180 -7.38 -1.57 -11.16
CA GLN A 180 -6.88 -0.47 -12.00
C GLN A 180 -5.36 -0.35 -11.89
N VAL A 181 -4.81 -0.33 -10.67
CA VAL A 181 -3.36 -0.27 -10.45
C VAL A 181 -2.65 -1.48 -11.06
N ALA A 182 -3.20 -2.69 -10.93
CA ALA A 182 -2.63 -3.90 -11.54
C ALA A 182 -2.51 -3.76 -13.07
N LEU A 183 -3.58 -3.30 -13.72
CA LEU A 183 -3.59 -3.12 -15.17
C LEU A 183 -2.63 -2.02 -15.62
N CYS A 184 -2.55 -0.90 -14.91
CA CYS A 184 -1.55 0.14 -15.21
C CYS A 184 -0.11 -0.36 -15.07
N ILE A 185 0.16 -1.24 -14.08
CA ILE A 185 1.48 -1.87 -13.94
C ILE A 185 1.77 -2.79 -15.12
N GLU A 186 0.79 -3.61 -15.55
CA GLU A 186 0.92 -4.48 -16.72
C GLU A 186 1.04 -3.70 -18.05
N SER A 187 0.38 -2.55 -18.18
CA SER A 187 0.46 -1.67 -19.36
C SER A 187 1.77 -0.88 -19.43
N GLY A 188 2.47 -0.73 -18.30
CA GLY A 188 3.69 0.07 -18.16
C GLY A 188 3.44 1.55 -17.83
N ASP A 189 2.21 1.93 -17.48
CA ASP A 189 1.83 3.31 -17.11
C ASP A 189 2.05 3.57 -15.61
N TRP A 190 3.32 3.66 -15.21
CA TRP A 190 3.76 3.81 -13.83
C TRP A 190 3.25 5.08 -13.14
N THR A 191 3.10 6.18 -13.87
CA THR A 191 2.63 7.47 -13.34
C THR A 191 1.17 7.42 -12.93
N GLN A 192 0.31 6.83 -13.78
CA GLN A 192 -1.12 6.65 -13.48
C GLN A 192 -1.29 5.67 -12.32
N ALA A 193 -0.54 4.56 -12.31
CA ALA A 193 -0.54 3.62 -11.20
C ALA A 193 -0.21 4.31 -9.86
N GLY A 194 0.82 5.18 -9.83
CA GLY A 194 1.18 5.97 -8.65
C GLY A 194 0.11 6.99 -8.21
N ILE A 195 -0.67 7.55 -9.14
CA ILE A 195 -1.79 8.45 -8.81
C ILE A 195 -2.96 7.65 -8.23
N LEU A 196 -3.32 6.53 -8.86
CA LEU A 196 -4.39 5.63 -8.42
C LEU A 196 -4.09 5.04 -7.04
N SER A 197 -2.84 4.69 -6.77
CA SER A 197 -2.44 4.07 -5.51
C SER A 197 -2.58 5.01 -4.30
N ARG A 198 -2.52 6.33 -4.50
CA ARG A 198 -2.74 7.36 -3.47
C ARG A 198 -4.22 7.55 -3.11
N LYS A 199 -5.14 7.08 -3.96
CA LYS A 199 -6.58 7.23 -3.75
C LYS A 199 -7.12 6.21 -2.74
N ILE A 200 -6.37 5.13 -2.49
CA ILE A 200 -6.67 4.17 -1.42
C ILE A 200 -6.25 4.76 -0.08
N SER A 201 -7.18 4.82 0.88
CA SER A 201 -6.86 5.26 2.24
C SER A 201 -6.09 4.19 3.00
N THR A 202 -4.83 4.49 3.36
CA THR A 202 -4.00 3.62 4.21
C THR A 202 -4.59 3.38 5.60
N ARG A 203 -5.50 4.25 6.08
CA ARG A 203 -6.24 4.06 7.33
C ARG A 203 -7.25 2.92 7.24
N TYR A 204 -7.83 2.67 6.07
CA TYR A 204 -8.76 1.55 5.87
C TYR A 204 -8.02 0.20 5.88
N LEU A 205 -6.80 0.18 5.36
CA LEU A 205 -5.90 -0.98 5.36
C LEU A 205 -5.11 -1.14 6.67
N ALA A 206 -5.22 -0.19 7.60
CA ALA A 206 -4.54 -0.26 8.90
C ALA A 206 -5.20 -1.32 9.79
N ARG A 207 -4.38 -2.02 10.58
CA ARG A 207 -4.85 -3.02 11.55
C ARG A 207 -5.86 -2.37 12.48
N ARG A 208 -7.10 -2.87 12.49
CA ARG A 208 -8.04 -2.54 13.57
C ARG A 208 -7.48 -3.21 14.83
N PRO A 209 -7.32 -2.47 15.96
CA PRO A 209 -6.88 -3.09 17.20
C PRO A 209 -7.84 -4.24 17.53
N LYS A 210 -7.31 -5.43 17.83
CA LYS A 210 -8.14 -6.60 18.21
C LYS A 210 -9.06 -6.15 19.35
N LYS A 211 -10.37 -6.12 19.11
CA LYS A 211 -11.36 -5.84 20.16
C LYS A 211 -11.25 -6.95 21.19
N THR A 212 -11.17 -6.58 22.47
CA THR A 212 -11.20 -7.57 23.55
C THR A 212 -12.50 -8.38 23.50
N PRO A 213 -12.51 -9.65 23.96
CA PRO A 213 -13.71 -10.50 23.95
C PRO A 213 -14.91 -9.85 24.65
N GLU A 214 -14.67 -9.02 25.66
CA GLU A 214 -15.68 -8.23 26.38
C GLU A 214 -16.35 -7.14 25.51
N GLN A 215 -15.63 -6.56 24.55
CA GLN A 215 -16.16 -5.57 23.62
C GLN A 215 -17.00 -6.21 22.51
N LEU A 216 -16.60 -7.41 22.05
CA LEU A 216 -17.37 -8.22 21.09
C LEU A 216 -18.69 -8.72 21.70
N GLU A 217 -18.69 -9.15 22.96
CA GLU A 217 -19.93 -9.51 23.67
C GLU A 217 -20.85 -8.31 23.90
N LYS A 218 -20.28 -7.13 24.20
CA LYS A 218 -21.06 -5.91 24.40
C LYS A 218 -21.69 -5.41 23.10
N GLU A 219 -20.96 -5.44 21.99
CA GLU A 219 -21.52 -5.14 20.66
C GLU A 219 -22.55 -6.17 20.23
N ARG A 220 -22.34 -7.46 20.51
CA ARG A 220 -23.30 -8.52 20.22
C ARG A 220 -24.61 -8.33 21.01
N LYS A 221 -24.52 -7.98 22.29
CA LYS A 221 -25.68 -7.63 23.14
C LYS A 221 -26.38 -6.33 22.70
N GLU A 222 -25.63 -5.33 22.23
CA GLU A 222 -26.21 -4.11 21.66
C GLU A 222 -26.87 -4.33 20.29
N ARG A 223 -26.33 -5.23 19.47
CA ARG A 223 -26.89 -5.67 18.19
C ARG A 223 -28.19 -6.46 18.39
N GLU A 224 -28.23 -7.38 19.35
CA GLU A 224 -29.48 -8.08 19.73
C GLU A 224 -30.55 -7.07 20.19
N LYS A 225 -30.18 -6.10 21.05
CA LYS A 225 -31.09 -5.02 21.46
C LYS A 225 -31.53 -4.10 20.31
N LYS A 226 -30.76 -3.95 19.24
CA LYS A 226 -31.14 -3.15 18.05
C LYS A 226 -32.04 -3.96 17.11
N ARG A 227 -31.79 -5.26 16.98
CA ARG A 227 -32.65 -6.21 16.25
C ARG A 227 -34.03 -6.34 16.89
N ASP A 228 -34.09 -6.35 18.23
CA ASP A 228 -35.34 -6.33 18.99
C ASP A 228 -36.10 -4.99 18.87
N ARG A 229 -35.45 -3.93 18.39
CA ARG A 229 -36.05 -2.59 18.14
C ARG A 229 -36.52 -2.38 16.70
N GLY A 230 -36.38 -3.37 15.81
CA GLY A 230 -36.92 -3.32 14.45
C GLY A 230 -36.13 -2.47 13.44
N GLU A 231 -34.89 -2.08 13.73
CA GLU A 231 -33.96 -1.56 12.72
C GLU A 231 -33.35 -2.73 11.92
N GLU A 232 -33.37 -2.67 10.59
CA GLU A 232 -32.58 -3.56 9.72
C GLU A 232 -31.08 -3.35 10.00
N VAL A 233 -30.52 -4.18 10.87
CA VAL A 233 -29.08 -4.23 11.09
C VAL A 233 -28.47 -4.99 9.92
N ALA A 234 -27.95 -4.25 8.93
CA ALA A 234 -27.11 -4.83 7.89
C ALA A 234 -25.99 -5.65 8.54
N GLU A 235 -25.84 -6.91 8.14
CA GLU A 235 -24.73 -7.75 8.58
C GLU A 235 -23.42 -7.09 8.16
N GLU A 236 -22.71 -6.47 9.11
CA GLU A 236 -21.29 -6.20 8.94
C GLU A 236 -20.59 -7.55 8.93
N LYS A 237 -20.47 -8.16 7.73
CA LYS A 237 -19.49 -9.20 7.50
C LYS A 237 -18.16 -8.62 7.95
N GLU A 238 -17.45 -9.32 8.83
CA GLU A 238 -16.07 -8.96 9.15
C GLU A 238 -15.29 -9.08 7.85
N ASP A 239 -15.11 -7.94 7.19
CA ASP A 239 -14.33 -7.90 5.98
C ASP A 239 -12.89 -8.23 6.37
N ASP A 240 -12.47 -9.44 6.03
CA ASP A 240 -11.05 -9.79 5.99
C ASP A 240 -10.36 -8.92 4.93
N VAL A 241 -9.97 -7.71 5.33
CA VAL A 241 -9.19 -6.75 4.53
C VAL A 241 -7.73 -7.22 4.36
N THR A 242 -7.36 -8.35 4.95
CA THR A 242 -6.01 -8.92 4.92
C THR A 242 -5.53 -9.22 3.50
N ASP A 243 -6.34 -9.85 2.66
CA ASP A 243 -6.00 -10.13 1.25
C ASP A 243 -5.77 -8.82 0.47
N LEU A 244 -6.71 -7.87 0.59
CA LEU A 244 -6.59 -6.56 -0.08
C LEU A 244 -5.36 -5.79 0.36
N LYS A 245 -5.00 -5.90 1.65
CA LYS A 245 -3.80 -5.28 2.19
C LYS A 245 -2.53 -5.88 1.59
N LEU A 246 -2.46 -7.21 1.46
CA LEU A 246 -1.30 -7.88 0.86
C LEU A 246 -1.14 -7.46 -0.61
N ARG A 247 -2.20 -7.55 -1.42
CA ARG A 247 -2.17 -7.13 -2.82
C ARG A 247 -1.79 -5.66 -3.00
N TYR A 248 -2.33 -4.78 -2.14
CA TYR A 248 -1.98 -3.37 -2.15
C TYR A 248 -0.48 -3.15 -1.92
N TYR A 249 0.08 -3.75 -0.87
CA TYR A 249 1.50 -3.55 -0.57
C TYR A 249 2.42 -4.22 -1.60
N GLU A 250 2.05 -5.38 -2.16
CA GLU A 250 2.78 -5.99 -3.28
C GLU A 250 2.86 -5.06 -4.49
N GLN A 251 1.73 -4.45 -4.90
CA GLN A 251 1.71 -3.47 -5.98
C GLN A 251 2.53 -2.22 -5.65
N GLN A 252 2.43 -1.71 -4.42
CA GLN A 252 3.21 -0.54 -3.98
C GLN A 252 4.70 -0.83 -3.97
N ILE A 253 5.11 -2.05 -3.60
CA ILE A 253 6.50 -2.48 -3.66
C ILE A 253 6.99 -2.47 -5.10
N ILE A 254 6.22 -2.99 -6.06
CA ILE A 254 6.58 -2.98 -7.48
C ILE A 254 6.76 -1.54 -7.99
N LEU A 255 5.83 -0.64 -7.64
CA LEU A 255 5.91 0.78 -8.00
C LEU A 255 7.15 1.45 -7.40
N ALA A 256 7.38 1.26 -6.11
CA ALA A 256 8.51 1.87 -5.42
C ALA A 256 9.87 1.27 -5.84
N GLN A 257 9.89 0.01 -6.28
CA GLN A 257 11.07 -0.62 -6.88
C GLN A 257 11.40 -0.04 -8.25
N HIS A 258 10.39 0.27 -9.08
CA HIS A 258 10.60 0.94 -10.36
C HIS A 258 11.15 2.37 -10.19
N ASP A 259 10.67 3.08 -9.17
CA ASP A 259 11.11 4.45 -8.84
C ASP A 259 12.45 4.51 -8.06
N ASP A 260 13.10 3.37 -7.78
CA ASP A 260 14.30 3.24 -6.94
C ASP A 260 14.18 3.87 -5.53
N LYS A 261 12.95 4.01 -5.02
CA LYS A 261 12.65 4.56 -3.68
C LYS A 261 12.75 3.48 -2.61
N TYR A 262 13.97 3.05 -2.31
CA TYR A 262 14.22 1.93 -1.38
C TYR A 262 13.69 2.17 0.05
N LEU A 263 13.61 3.42 0.51
CA LEU A 263 13.08 3.76 1.83
C LEU A 263 11.57 3.50 1.93
N ASP A 264 10.81 3.81 0.88
CA ASP A 264 9.37 3.54 0.83
C ASP A 264 9.10 2.05 0.71
N VAL A 265 9.91 1.34 -0.08
CA VAL A 265 9.87 -0.14 -0.16
C VAL A 265 10.04 -0.76 1.24
N CYS A 266 11.00 -0.28 2.03
CA CYS A 266 11.20 -0.74 3.42
C CYS A 266 9.97 -0.47 4.30
N LYS A 267 9.33 0.70 4.18
CA LYS A 267 8.09 1.03 4.91
C LYS A 267 6.94 0.10 4.52
N HIS A 268 6.77 -0.19 3.23
CA HIS A 268 5.75 -1.10 2.73
C HIS A 268 5.96 -2.54 3.22
N TYR A 269 7.18 -3.08 3.14
CA TYR A 269 7.48 -4.40 3.69
C TYR A 269 7.28 -4.50 5.20
N ARG A 270 7.53 -3.42 5.95
CA ARG A 270 7.21 -3.37 7.38
C ARG A 270 5.70 -3.50 7.64
N GLN A 271 4.87 -2.80 6.85
CA GLN A 271 3.42 -2.89 6.97
C GLN A 271 2.87 -4.28 6.60
N VAL A 272 3.58 -5.00 5.71
CA VAL A 272 3.33 -6.41 5.40
C VAL A 272 3.72 -7.30 6.58
N LEU A 273 4.85 -7.05 7.25
CA LEU A 273 5.25 -7.78 8.45
C LEU A 273 4.28 -7.60 9.63
N ASP A 274 3.61 -6.45 9.72
CA ASP A 274 2.56 -6.20 10.71
C ASP A 274 1.23 -6.94 10.42
N THR A 275 1.14 -7.74 9.34
CA THR A 275 -0.07 -8.53 9.00
C THR A 275 -0.05 -9.92 9.63
N GLU A 276 -1.19 -10.32 10.21
CA GLU A 276 -1.34 -11.58 10.95
C GLU A 276 -1.06 -12.81 10.06
N ALA A 277 -1.51 -12.77 8.80
CA ALA A 277 -1.26 -13.84 7.83
C ALA A 277 0.23 -14.06 7.47
N VAL A 278 1.07 -13.02 7.64
CA VAL A 278 2.52 -13.12 7.39
C VAL A 278 3.29 -13.44 8.68
N GLU A 279 2.72 -13.12 9.84
CA GLU A 279 3.27 -13.49 11.15
C GLU A 279 3.14 -15.00 11.43
N GLU A 280 2.07 -15.64 10.91
CA GLU A 280 1.82 -17.06 11.07
C GLU A 280 2.71 -17.95 10.18
N ASP A 281 3.18 -17.43 9.03
CA ASP A 281 4.03 -18.15 8.09
C ASP A 281 5.54 -17.88 8.31
N PRO A 282 6.31 -18.82 8.91
CA PRO A 282 7.72 -18.57 9.26
C PRO A 282 8.63 -18.38 8.04
N GLU A 283 8.31 -18.97 6.88
CA GLU A 283 9.09 -18.82 5.65
C GLU A 283 8.92 -17.44 5.01
N LYS A 284 7.67 -16.94 4.94
CA LYS A 284 7.37 -15.60 4.43
C LYS A 284 7.90 -14.53 5.38
N LEU A 285 7.81 -14.75 6.68
CA LEU A 285 8.39 -13.85 7.69
C LEU A 285 9.90 -13.70 7.50
N LYS A 286 10.64 -14.80 7.30
CA LYS A 286 12.07 -14.74 6.99
C LYS A 286 12.34 -13.96 5.71
N ALA A 287 11.66 -14.29 4.61
CA ALA A 287 11.86 -13.61 3.33
C ALA A 287 11.56 -12.10 3.39
N VAL A 288 10.49 -11.71 4.10
CA VAL A 288 10.13 -10.29 4.31
C VAL A 288 11.15 -9.58 5.19
N LEU A 289 11.65 -10.21 6.26
CA LEU A 289 12.72 -9.64 7.09
C LEU A 289 14.01 -9.41 6.31
N GLN A 290 14.44 -10.38 5.50
CA GLN A 290 15.62 -10.22 4.63
C GLN A 290 15.46 -9.04 3.68
N ARG A 291 14.29 -8.96 3.01
CA ARG A 291 13.95 -7.84 2.11
C ARG A 291 14.01 -6.50 2.84
N ILE A 292 13.48 -6.40 4.05
CA ILE A 292 13.53 -5.18 4.87
C ILE A 292 14.99 -4.75 5.13
N ILE A 293 15.84 -5.68 5.56
CA ILE A 293 17.25 -5.40 5.85
C ILE A 293 17.99 -4.95 4.58
N TYR A 294 17.72 -5.58 3.44
CA TYR A 294 18.37 -5.21 2.19
C TYR A 294 17.95 -3.83 1.69
N PHE A 295 16.65 -3.52 1.73
CA PHE A 295 16.16 -2.22 1.26
C PHE A 295 16.55 -1.06 2.18
N ILE A 296 16.71 -1.28 3.49
CA ILE A 296 17.15 -0.21 4.39
C ILE A 296 18.64 0.12 4.25
N ILE A 297 19.47 -0.86 3.89
CA ILE A 297 20.89 -0.66 3.62
C ILE A 297 21.09 0.04 2.26
N LEU A 298 20.26 -0.29 1.27
CA LEU A 298 20.28 0.35 -0.05
C LEU A 298 19.79 1.80 -0.03
N ALA A 299 18.92 2.15 0.92
CA ALA A 299 18.39 3.50 1.07
C ALA A 299 19.51 4.53 1.32
N PRO A 300 19.46 5.72 0.69
CA PRO A 300 20.33 6.83 1.06
C PRO A 300 20.21 7.15 2.54
N HIS A 301 21.31 7.60 3.15
CA HIS A 301 21.27 7.98 4.55
C HIS A 301 20.51 9.29 4.74
N ASP A 302 19.39 9.18 5.41
CA ASP A 302 18.55 10.27 5.87
C ASP A 302 18.25 10.07 7.36
N ASN A 303 17.71 11.10 8.02
CA ASN A 303 17.29 11.00 9.41
C ASN A 303 16.23 9.90 9.60
N GLU A 304 15.32 9.75 8.63
CA GLU A 304 14.33 8.66 8.63
C GLU A 304 14.98 7.29 8.50
N GLN A 305 15.99 7.15 7.64
CA GLN A 305 16.73 5.90 7.45
C GLN A 305 17.46 5.51 8.72
N HIS A 306 18.13 6.46 9.38
CA HIS A 306 18.83 6.23 10.64
C HIS A 306 17.87 5.77 11.76
N ASP A 307 16.72 6.42 11.92
CA ASP A 307 15.71 6.00 12.91
C ASP A 307 15.15 4.60 12.62
N LEU A 308 14.76 4.35 11.36
CA LEU A 308 14.25 3.05 10.93
C LEU A 308 15.28 1.93 11.16
N LEU A 309 16.56 2.19 10.89
CA LEU A 309 17.65 1.22 11.04
C LEU A 309 17.84 0.82 12.50
N HIS A 310 17.86 1.78 13.42
CA HIS A 310 17.93 1.49 14.86
C HIS A 310 16.66 0.80 15.37
N ARG A 311 15.49 1.15 14.82
CA ARG A 311 14.23 0.50 15.20
C ARG A 311 14.20 -0.97 14.76
N ILE A 312 14.64 -1.27 13.54
CA ILE A 312 14.76 -2.64 13.05
C ILE A 312 15.80 -3.39 13.88
N HIS A 313 16.95 -2.79 14.22
CA HIS A 313 17.97 -3.45 15.04
C HIS A 313 17.47 -3.87 16.44
N ARG A 314 16.54 -3.12 17.03
CA ARG A 314 15.93 -3.47 18.33
C ARG A 314 14.87 -4.58 18.24
N ASP A 315 14.37 -4.90 17.04
CA ASP A 315 13.32 -5.90 16.90
C ASP A 315 13.87 -7.32 17.16
N ALA A 316 13.28 -8.01 18.14
CA ALA A 316 13.73 -9.35 18.59
C ALA A 316 13.62 -10.45 17.51
N ARG A 317 12.84 -10.22 16.45
CA ARG A 317 12.62 -11.16 15.34
C ARG A 317 13.89 -11.33 14.47
N ASN A 318 14.82 -10.38 14.52
CA ASN A 318 16.07 -10.44 13.75
C ASN A 318 17.00 -11.57 14.21
N SER A 319 16.81 -12.10 15.43
CA SER A 319 17.55 -13.26 15.94
C SER A 319 17.31 -14.52 15.11
N GLN A 320 16.24 -14.58 14.31
CA GLN A 320 15.95 -15.71 13.41
C GLN A 320 16.91 -15.77 12.20
N ILE A 321 17.58 -14.66 11.87
CA ILE A 321 18.52 -14.59 10.75
C ILE A 321 19.82 -13.90 11.21
N PRO A 322 20.76 -14.66 11.81
CA PRO A 322 21.96 -14.09 12.42
C PRO A 322 22.89 -13.39 11.41
N LEU A 323 23.00 -13.90 10.18
CA LEU A 323 23.87 -13.32 9.14
C LEU A 323 23.42 -11.91 8.70
N ASP A 324 22.12 -11.73 8.47
CA ASP A 324 21.58 -10.41 8.08
C ASP A 324 21.55 -9.44 9.27
N ALA A 325 21.42 -9.95 10.51
CA ALA A 325 21.54 -9.14 11.72
C ALA A 325 22.98 -8.66 11.98
N GLU A 326 23.99 -9.47 11.65
CA GLU A 326 25.40 -9.06 11.66
C GLU A 326 25.66 -7.95 10.64
N LEU A 327 25.13 -8.08 9.43
CA LEU A 327 25.21 -7.04 8.41
C LEU A 327 24.58 -5.73 8.91
N LEU A 328 23.38 -5.79 9.49
CA LEU A 328 22.72 -4.62 10.07
C LEU A 328 23.56 -3.98 11.19
N LYS A 329 24.21 -4.80 12.03
CA LYS A 329 25.08 -4.32 13.11
C LYS A 329 26.32 -3.59 12.58
N LEU A 330 26.90 -4.03 11.47
CA LEU A 330 28.02 -3.34 10.85
C LEU A 330 27.66 -1.92 10.40
N PHE A 331 26.41 -1.69 9.97
CA PHE A 331 25.91 -0.35 9.62
C PHE A 331 25.44 0.49 10.82
N THR A 332 25.08 -0.11 11.97
CA THR A 332 24.77 0.67 13.20
C THR A 332 26.02 1.20 13.88
N VAL A 333 27.13 0.46 13.79
CA VAL A 333 28.40 0.83 14.41
C VAL A 333 29.15 1.81 13.50
N HIS A 334 29.81 2.79 14.11
CA HIS A 334 30.57 3.81 13.41
C HIS A 334 32.00 3.32 13.12
N GLU A 335 32.11 2.12 12.54
CA GLU A 335 33.38 1.47 12.20
C GLU A 335 33.53 1.38 10.68
N LEU A 336 34.79 1.39 10.23
CA LEU A 336 35.11 1.29 8.80
C LEU A 336 34.90 -0.14 8.31
N MET A 337 34.26 -0.28 7.15
CA MET A 337 34.07 -1.57 6.50
C MET A 337 34.91 -1.67 5.23
N ARG A 338 35.66 -2.76 5.06
CA ARG A 338 36.36 -3.03 3.80
C ARG A 338 35.42 -3.74 2.83
N TRP A 339 35.18 -3.12 1.67
CA TRP A 339 34.29 -3.67 0.66
C TRP A 339 34.64 -5.11 0.21
N PRO A 340 35.92 -5.48 0.00
CA PRO A 340 36.29 -6.84 -0.40
C PRO A 340 35.95 -7.90 0.66
N GLU A 341 36.02 -7.55 1.95
CA GLU A 341 35.69 -8.46 3.05
C GLU A 341 34.16 -8.63 3.16
N VAL A 342 33.41 -7.53 3.07
CA VAL A 342 31.94 -7.56 3.01
C VAL A 342 31.45 -8.37 1.80
N SER A 343 32.06 -8.16 0.62
CA SER A 343 31.71 -8.89 -0.60
C SER A 343 32.00 -10.39 -0.51
N LYS A 344 33.03 -10.82 0.23
CA LYS A 344 33.34 -12.25 0.39
C LYS A 344 32.40 -12.93 1.39
N MET A 345 32.12 -12.25 2.51
CA MET A 345 31.30 -12.80 3.58
C MET A 345 29.81 -12.84 3.21
N PHE A 346 29.31 -11.76 2.62
CA PHE A 346 27.88 -11.62 2.31
C PHE A 346 27.57 -11.89 0.83
N GLY A 347 28.56 -11.92 -0.06
CA GLY A 347 28.38 -12.20 -1.49
C GLY A 347 27.58 -13.47 -1.82
N PRO A 348 27.95 -14.66 -1.31
CA PRO A 348 27.23 -15.90 -1.65
C PRO A 348 25.81 -15.96 -1.05
N HIS A 349 25.59 -15.32 0.10
CA HIS A 349 24.27 -15.23 0.73
C HIS A 349 23.35 -14.24 0.00
N LEU A 350 23.87 -13.06 -0.35
CA LEU A 350 23.14 -12.02 -1.07
C LEU A 350 22.85 -12.44 -2.52
N CYS A 351 23.83 -13.00 -3.23
CA CYS A 351 23.67 -13.48 -4.62
C CYS A 351 22.74 -14.70 -4.73
N GLY A 352 22.54 -15.45 -3.64
CA GLY A 352 21.56 -16.53 -3.57
C GLY A 352 20.11 -16.04 -3.45
N THR A 353 19.89 -14.77 -3.08
CA THR A 353 18.55 -14.17 -3.01
C THR A 353 18.21 -13.49 -4.34
N GLU A 354 16.94 -13.62 -4.76
CA GLU A 354 16.39 -13.08 -6.02
C GLU A 354 16.57 -11.56 -6.21
N ILE A 355 17.01 -10.85 -5.16
CA ILE A 355 17.13 -9.39 -5.11
C ILE A 355 18.50 -8.92 -5.63
N PHE A 356 19.55 -9.73 -5.47
CA PHE A 356 20.95 -9.39 -5.80
C PHE A 356 21.65 -10.42 -6.69
N ALA A 357 20.91 -11.16 -7.52
CA ALA A 357 21.51 -12.13 -8.44
C ALA A 357 22.61 -11.46 -9.29
N SER A 358 23.87 -11.78 -8.98
CA SER A 358 25.05 -11.33 -9.72
C SER A 358 25.19 -12.15 -11.00
N SER A 359 24.34 -11.88 -11.98
CA SER A 359 24.63 -12.29 -13.36
C SER A 359 24.96 -11.04 -14.16
N ALA A 360 26.18 -10.99 -14.67
CA ALA A 360 26.64 -9.98 -15.64
C ALA A 360 25.68 -9.94 -16.85
N PRO A 361 25.58 -8.80 -17.56
CA PRO A 361 24.61 -8.64 -18.63
C PRO A 361 24.98 -9.58 -19.79
N VAL A 362 24.19 -10.64 -19.99
CA VAL A 362 24.19 -11.31 -21.28
C VAL A 362 23.44 -10.40 -22.24
N SER A 363 24.18 -9.97 -23.24
CA SER A 363 23.79 -9.13 -24.36
C SER A 363 22.40 -9.45 -24.94
N SER A 364 21.66 -8.37 -25.20
CA SER A 364 20.61 -8.25 -26.23
C SER A 364 19.50 -9.31 -26.22
N GLY A 365 18.48 -9.06 -25.41
CA GLY A 365 17.17 -9.69 -25.56
C GLY A 365 16.17 -8.99 -24.65
N GLY A 366 15.14 -8.36 -25.22
CA GLY A 366 14.08 -7.65 -24.49
C GLY A 366 13.13 -8.61 -23.76
N THR A 367 13.64 -9.38 -22.80
CA THR A 367 12.85 -10.21 -21.90
C THR A 367 12.80 -9.59 -20.49
N PRO A 368 11.68 -9.71 -19.76
CA PRO A 368 11.54 -9.15 -18.40
C PRO A 368 12.57 -9.66 -17.39
N ALA A 369 13.21 -10.80 -17.67
CA ALA A 369 14.33 -11.34 -16.88
C ALA A 369 15.62 -10.50 -17.00
N ALA A 370 15.88 -9.88 -18.16
CA ALA A 370 17.06 -9.03 -18.35
C ALA A 370 16.93 -7.68 -17.62
N ALA A 371 15.71 -7.12 -17.52
CA ALA A 371 15.43 -5.95 -16.71
C ALA A 371 15.62 -6.22 -15.22
N ALA A 372 15.18 -7.40 -14.75
CA ALA A 372 15.42 -7.84 -13.38
C ALA A 372 16.92 -8.04 -13.07
N ALA A 373 17.69 -8.58 -14.02
CA ALA A 373 19.15 -8.73 -13.90
C ALA A 373 19.89 -7.39 -13.90
N ALA A 374 19.48 -6.44 -14.76
CA ALA A 374 20.01 -5.08 -14.77
C ALA A 374 19.68 -4.33 -13.46
N ALA A 375 18.46 -4.49 -12.94
CA ALA A 375 18.07 -3.94 -11.65
C ALA A 375 18.83 -4.59 -10.48
N ALA A 376 19.08 -5.90 -10.52
CA ALA A 376 19.91 -6.59 -9.53
C ALA A 376 21.37 -6.10 -9.55
N HIS A 377 21.92 -5.87 -10.74
CA HIS A 377 23.26 -5.26 -10.87
C HIS A 377 23.28 -3.81 -10.37
N GLY A 378 22.25 -3.02 -10.68
CA GLY A 378 22.07 -1.68 -10.15
C GLY A 378 22.02 -1.67 -8.61
N ARG A 379 21.30 -2.62 -8.00
CA ARG A 379 21.25 -2.78 -6.53
C ARG A 379 22.61 -3.17 -5.94
N TRP A 380 23.39 -4.01 -6.63
CA TRP A 380 24.74 -4.35 -6.19
C TRP A 380 25.68 -3.13 -6.22
N GLN A 381 25.62 -2.34 -7.29
CA GLN A 381 26.36 -1.08 -7.38
C GLN A 381 25.90 -0.06 -6.33
N ALA A 382 24.59 0.02 -6.07
CA ALA A 382 24.04 0.86 -5.02
C ALA A 382 24.54 0.43 -3.63
N LEU A 383 24.59 -0.87 -3.34
CA LEU A 383 25.17 -1.38 -2.10
C LEU A 383 26.64 -0.98 -1.95
N ARG A 384 27.44 -1.14 -3.01
CA ARG A 384 28.84 -0.67 -3.04
C ARG A 384 28.93 0.82 -2.73
N LYS A 385 28.11 1.64 -3.40
CA LYS A 385 28.04 3.08 -3.17
C LYS A 385 27.71 3.40 -1.70
N ARG A 386 26.73 2.73 -1.10
CA ARG A 386 26.32 2.96 0.31
C ARG A 386 27.40 2.59 1.32
N VAL A 387 28.15 1.51 1.09
CA VAL A 387 29.30 1.15 1.94
C VAL A 387 30.38 2.23 1.89
N ILE A 388 30.69 2.74 0.70
CA ILE A 388 31.66 3.83 0.52
C ILE A 388 31.16 5.11 1.23
N GLU A 389 29.88 5.45 1.08
CA GLU A 389 29.28 6.61 1.76
C GLU A 389 29.34 6.49 3.29
N HIS A 390 29.06 5.31 3.84
CA HIS A 390 29.20 5.03 5.28
C HIS A 390 30.64 5.24 5.73
N ASN A 391 31.61 4.68 5.00
CA ASN A 391 33.03 4.83 5.31
C ASN A 391 33.47 6.31 5.29
N VAL A 392 33.06 7.08 4.27
CA VAL A 392 33.38 8.51 4.20
C VAL A 392 32.75 9.28 5.38
N ARG A 393 31.53 8.92 5.81
CA ARG A 393 30.91 9.54 6.99
C ARG A 393 31.64 9.21 8.29
N VAL A 394 32.03 7.95 8.47
CA VAL A 394 32.83 7.51 9.61
C VAL A 394 34.13 8.30 9.65
N VAL A 395 34.85 8.37 8.52
CA VAL A 395 36.09 9.15 8.40
C VAL A 395 35.84 10.62 8.72
N ALA A 396 34.76 11.23 8.24
CA ALA A 396 34.45 12.64 8.51
C ALA A 396 34.17 12.95 9.99
N ARG A 397 33.74 11.96 10.79
CA ARG A 397 33.55 12.13 12.24
C ARG A 397 34.85 12.04 13.02
N TYR A 398 35.75 11.13 12.63
CA TYR A 398 36.98 10.85 13.39
C TYR A 398 38.20 11.65 12.90
N TYR A 399 38.24 12.03 11.63
CA TYR A 399 39.38 12.72 11.01
C TYR A 399 39.04 14.17 10.67
N THR A 400 39.89 15.11 11.10
CA THR A 400 39.81 16.52 10.69
C THR A 400 40.47 16.75 9.33
N ARG A 401 41.61 16.09 9.11
CA ARG A 401 42.43 16.15 7.89
C ARG A 401 43.01 14.77 7.60
N ILE A 402 42.91 14.32 6.34
CA ILE A 402 43.45 13.05 5.88
C ILE A 402 44.19 13.22 4.55
N GLN A 403 45.26 12.45 4.35
CA GLN A 403 45.95 12.38 3.06
C GLN A 403 45.18 11.48 2.10
N MET A 404 45.13 11.87 0.82
CA MET A 404 44.39 11.15 -0.22
C MET A 404 44.87 9.70 -0.37
N GLY A 405 46.19 9.46 -0.30
CA GLY A 405 46.75 8.11 -0.40
C GLY A 405 46.34 7.18 0.75
N ARG A 406 46.04 7.73 1.93
CA ARG A 406 45.47 6.93 3.03
C ARG A 406 43.97 6.73 2.83
N LEU A 407 43.26 7.72 2.31
CA LEU A 407 41.82 7.63 2.07
C LEU A 407 41.48 6.59 1.00
N THR A 408 42.24 6.53 -0.10
CA THR A 408 42.07 5.50 -1.14
C THR A 408 42.28 4.09 -0.61
N GLN A 409 43.26 3.89 0.29
CA GLN A 409 43.47 2.60 0.97
C GLN A 409 42.34 2.20 1.91
N LEU A 410 41.62 3.16 2.50
CA LEU A 410 40.50 2.87 3.41
C LEU A 410 39.19 2.61 2.65
N LEU A 411 39.06 3.18 1.44
CA LEU A 411 37.88 3.03 0.60
C LEU A 411 38.03 1.91 -0.45
N ASP A 412 39.25 1.41 -0.68
CA ASP A 412 39.59 0.47 -1.75
C ASP A 412 39.17 0.98 -3.14
N LEU A 413 39.41 2.27 -3.40
CA LEU A 413 39.06 2.98 -4.64
C LEU A 413 40.26 3.72 -5.22
N ASP A 414 40.19 4.00 -6.52
CA ASP A 414 41.13 4.88 -7.17
C ASP A 414 40.96 6.34 -6.72
N ALA A 415 42.01 7.14 -6.89
CA ALA A 415 42.01 8.54 -6.48
C ALA A 415 40.90 9.34 -7.19
N ASP A 416 40.74 9.14 -8.50
CA ASP A 416 39.76 9.87 -9.33
C ASP A 416 38.31 9.49 -9.00
N GLU A 417 38.06 8.20 -8.76
CA GLU A 417 36.75 7.72 -8.28
C GLU A 417 36.43 8.29 -6.90
N THR A 418 37.40 8.28 -5.98
CA THR A 418 37.27 8.83 -4.63
C THR A 418 36.90 10.32 -4.65
N GLU A 419 37.53 11.11 -5.52
CA GLU A 419 37.18 12.53 -5.68
C GLU A 419 35.75 12.74 -6.18
N THR A 420 35.33 11.92 -7.14
CA THR A 420 33.98 11.99 -7.72
C THR A 420 32.93 11.70 -6.64
N TYR A 421 33.12 10.63 -5.86
CA TYR A 421 32.19 10.28 -4.78
C TYR A 421 32.15 11.32 -3.65
N ILE A 422 33.30 11.87 -3.24
CA ILE A 422 33.31 12.94 -2.24
C ILE A 422 32.59 14.19 -2.77
N SER A 423 32.78 14.52 -4.05
CA SER A 423 32.11 15.66 -4.69
C SER A 423 30.59 15.51 -4.73
N GLU A 424 30.08 14.31 -5.05
CA GLU A 424 28.65 13.98 -4.97
C GLU A 424 28.12 14.11 -3.53
N LEU A 425 28.89 13.66 -2.53
CA LEU A 425 28.48 13.72 -1.12
C LEU A 425 28.45 15.14 -0.56
N VAL A 426 29.39 16.00 -1.00
CA VAL A 426 29.40 17.42 -0.66
C VAL A 426 28.23 18.14 -1.34
N THR A 427 27.93 17.80 -2.60
CA THR A 427 26.80 18.38 -3.35
C THR A 427 25.45 18.01 -2.73
N SER A 428 25.31 16.76 -2.28
CA SER A 428 24.12 16.28 -1.54
C SER A 428 24.04 16.81 -0.10
N LYS A 429 25.02 17.59 0.36
CA LYS A 429 25.11 18.17 1.71
C LYS A 429 25.12 17.14 2.85
N THR A 430 25.44 15.89 2.55
CA THR A 430 25.52 14.82 3.56
C THR A 430 26.77 14.93 4.43
N VAL A 431 27.89 15.36 3.83
CA VAL A 431 29.18 15.55 4.49
C VAL A 431 29.80 16.86 4.01
N TYR A 432 30.46 17.58 4.93
CA TYR A 432 31.31 18.71 4.56
C TYR A 432 32.74 18.22 4.33
N ALA A 433 33.29 18.46 3.14
CA ALA A 433 34.67 18.16 2.82
C ALA A 433 35.23 19.23 1.85
N LYS A 434 36.52 19.56 2.01
CA LYS A 434 37.30 20.35 1.05
C LYS A 434 38.49 19.53 0.59
N ILE A 435 38.70 19.48 -0.72
CA ILE A 435 39.77 18.73 -1.38
C ILE A 435 40.83 19.72 -1.86
N ASP A 436 42.06 19.54 -1.41
CA ASP A 436 43.24 20.22 -1.95
C ASP A 436 43.97 19.25 -2.90
N ARG A 437 43.77 19.45 -4.21
CA ARG A 437 44.29 18.56 -5.26
C ARG A 437 45.82 18.56 -5.34
N PRO A 438 46.53 19.71 -5.39
CA PRO A 438 47.99 19.72 -5.39
C PRO A 438 48.62 19.12 -4.13
N ALA A 439 48.07 19.44 -2.95
CA ALA A 439 48.60 18.92 -1.69
C ALA A 439 48.17 17.47 -1.40
N ARG A 440 47.18 16.94 -2.13
CA ARG A 440 46.56 15.62 -1.93
C ARG A 440 46.01 15.45 -0.51
N VAL A 441 45.37 16.49 0.02
CA VAL A 441 44.81 16.50 1.38
C VAL A 441 43.31 16.79 1.32
N VAL A 442 42.54 16.01 2.07
CA VAL A 442 41.10 16.23 2.27
C VAL A 442 40.87 16.69 3.71
N SER A 443 40.20 17.83 3.88
CA SER A 443 39.79 18.34 5.19
C SER A 443 38.28 18.21 5.37
N PHE A 444 37.86 17.53 6.43
CA PHE A 444 36.44 17.38 6.83
C PHE A 444 36.02 18.41 7.89
N ALA A 445 36.99 19.13 8.47
CA ALA A 445 36.71 20.19 9.43
C ALA A 445 36.09 21.41 8.73
N ARG A 446 34.94 21.89 9.25
CA ARG A 446 34.39 23.20 8.87
C ARG A 446 35.36 24.30 9.30
N PRO A 447 35.55 25.37 8.49
CA PRO A 447 36.28 26.54 8.93
C PRO A 447 35.58 27.06 10.20
N ARG A 448 36.36 27.23 11.26
CA ARG A 448 35.87 27.75 12.53
C ARG A 448 36.10 29.25 12.55
N ASP A 449 35.05 30.00 12.82
CA ASP A 449 35.18 31.43 13.07
C ASP A 449 35.61 31.67 14.52
N ALA A 450 36.15 32.86 14.81
CA ALA A 450 36.59 33.21 16.15
C ALA A 450 35.44 33.10 17.18
N ASP A 451 34.21 33.41 16.75
CA ASP A 451 33.00 33.31 17.56
C ASP A 451 32.67 31.85 17.91
N ASP A 452 32.82 30.91 16.97
CA ASP A 452 32.58 29.48 17.23
C ASP A 452 33.53 28.93 18.29
N VAL A 453 34.80 29.35 18.23
CA VAL A 453 35.82 28.94 19.22
C VAL A 453 35.48 29.51 20.61
N LEU A 454 35.05 30.76 20.67
CA LEU A 454 34.62 31.38 21.94
C LEU A 454 33.36 30.71 22.50
N ASN A 455 32.40 30.36 21.65
CA ASN A 455 31.18 29.65 22.04
C ASN A 455 31.49 28.23 22.57
N GLU A 456 32.36 27.47 21.89
CA GLU A 456 32.81 26.15 22.36
C GLU A 456 33.55 26.26 23.71
N TRP A 457 34.43 27.25 23.84
CA TRP A 457 35.14 27.50 25.10
C TRP A 457 34.20 27.90 26.23
N SER A 458 33.22 28.76 25.96
CA SER A 458 32.19 29.15 26.93
C SER A 458 31.33 27.96 27.37
N ALA A 459 30.92 27.09 26.43
CA ALA A 459 30.18 25.87 26.73
C ALA A 459 31.01 24.90 27.60
N ASN A 460 32.31 24.74 27.29
CA ASN A 460 33.22 23.92 28.09
C ASN A 460 33.40 24.47 29.50
N MET A 461 33.55 25.80 29.65
CA MET A 461 33.63 26.44 30.96
C MET A 461 32.35 26.25 31.78
N LYS A 462 31.18 26.38 31.14
CA LYS A 462 29.88 26.12 31.77
C LYS A 462 29.75 24.66 32.21
N SER A 463 30.17 23.71 31.38
CA SER A 463 30.20 22.29 31.73
C SER A 463 31.16 22.00 32.89
N LEU A 464 32.34 22.64 32.91
CA LEU A 464 33.31 22.48 33.98
C LEU A 464 32.78 23.00 35.32
N LEU A 465 32.17 24.19 35.32
CA LEU A 465 31.54 24.76 36.52
C LEU A 465 30.39 23.89 37.03
N GLY A 466 29.53 23.38 36.14
CA GLY A 466 28.46 22.45 36.52
C GLY A 466 28.99 21.13 37.08
N LEU A 467 30.11 20.61 36.56
CA LEU A 467 30.77 19.43 37.12
C LEU A 467 31.39 19.72 38.49
N LEU A 468 32.02 20.88 38.68
CA LEU A 468 32.57 21.31 39.98
C LEU A 468 31.48 21.43 41.05
N GLU A 469 30.36 22.07 40.72
CA GLU A 469 29.22 22.18 41.63
C GLU A 469 28.65 20.79 41.98
N ARG A 470 28.53 19.90 41.00
CA ARG A 470 28.10 18.52 41.25
C ARG A 470 29.07 17.76 42.15
N ILE A 471 30.38 17.96 41.99
CA ILE A 471 31.41 17.36 42.86
C ILE A 471 31.29 17.92 44.28
N ASP A 472 31.10 19.22 44.46
CA ASP A 472 30.92 19.84 45.78
C ASP A 472 29.69 19.30 46.53
N HIS A 473 28.56 19.14 45.81
CA HIS A 473 27.36 18.49 46.36
C HIS A 473 27.60 17.01 46.73
N LEU A 474 28.41 16.30 45.95
CA LEU A 474 28.77 14.91 46.26
C LEU A 474 29.70 14.82 47.47
N ILE A 475 30.67 15.72 47.59
CA ILE A 475 31.60 15.80 48.73
C ILE A 475 30.83 16.12 50.01
N THR A 476 29.97 17.14 49.99
CA THR A 476 29.14 17.51 51.17
C THR A 476 28.22 16.36 51.59
N LYS A 477 27.63 15.64 50.63
CA LYS A 477 26.83 14.44 50.91
C LYS A 477 27.68 13.32 51.52
N GLU A 478 28.88 13.07 51.00
CA GLU A 478 29.80 12.08 51.58
C GLU A 478 30.30 12.48 52.97
N GLU A 479 30.63 13.76 53.21
CA GLU A 479 31.00 14.27 54.54
C GLU A 479 29.87 14.08 55.56
N MET A 480 28.62 14.35 55.18
CA MET A 480 27.46 14.07 56.04
C MET A 480 27.33 12.58 56.34
N MET A 481 27.48 11.71 55.34
CA MET A 481 27.44 10.26 55.54
C MET A 481 28.60 9.77 56.41
N ALA A 482 29.82 10.26 56.20
CA ALA A 482 30.99 9.93 57.01
C ALA A 482 30.86 10.38 58.47
N ARG A 483 30.25 11.55 58.71
CA ARG A 483 29.92 12.04 60.07
C ARG A 483 28.85 11.19 60.75
N ILE A 484 27.84 10.72 60.01
CA ILE A 484 26.82 9.79 60.53
C ILE A 484 27.45 8.41 60.82
N GLN A 485 28.44 8.00 60.02
CA GLN A 485 29.12 6.71 60.12
C GLN A 485 30.26 6.68 61.14
N GLN A 486 30.57 7.80 61.80
CA GLN A 486 31.27 7.82 63.09
C GLN A 486 30.25 7.81 64.26
N PRO A 487 29.88 6.64 64.80
CA PRO A 487 29.12 6.57 66.05
C PRO A 487 30.07 6.54 67.24
N GLY A 488 29.91 7.48 68.18
CA GLY A 488 30.10 7.31 69.63
C GLY A 488 31.12 6.28 70.15
N GLY A 489 32.39 6.36 69.77
CA GLY A 489 33.47 5.57 70.37
C GLY A 489 34.13 6.28 71.54
N GLY A 490 33.41 6.47 72.66
CA GLY A 490 33.94 7.24 73.79
C GLY A 490 33.17 7.17 75.10
N SER A 491 32.52 6.05 75.45
CA SER A 491 32.10 5.80 76.82
C SER A 491 32.19 4.33 77.22
N GLY A 492 33.19 4.01 78.04
CA GLY A 492 33.09 3.01 79.10
C GLY A 492 33.51 1.56 78.79
N ALA A 493 34.77 1.22 79.06
CA ALA A 493 35.14 -0.11 79.55
C ALA A 493 36.24 0.00 80.62
N LYS A 494 35.81 -0.12 81.88
CA LYS A 494 36.69 -0.40 83.03
C LYS A 494 37.37 -1.75 82.84
N GLY A 495 38.68 -1.80 83.07
CA GLY A 495 39.44 -3.02 83.32
C GLY A 495 40.51 -2.76 84.37
N LYS A 496 40.21 -3.11 85.64
CA LYS A 496 41.20 -3.34 86.71
C LYS A 496 42.21 -4.41 86.27
N VAL A 497 43.50 -4.25 86.59
CA VAL A 497 44.44 -5.19 87.28
C VAL A 497 45.75 -4.39 87.51
N ALA A 498 46.01 -3.85 88.71
CA ALA A 498 46.83 -4.42 89.78
C ALA A 498 48.33 -4.64 89.42
N ALA A 499 49.17 -3.69 89.84
CA ALA A 499 50.41 -3.88 90.61
C ALA A 499 50.81 -2.53 91.21
#